data_AF-A0A0E9XH77-F1
#
_entry.id   AF-A0A0E9XH77-F1
#
_cell.length_a   1.000
_cell.length_b   1.000
_cell.length_c   1.000
_cell.angle_alpha   90.00
_cell.angle_beta   90.00
_cell.angle_gamma   90.00
#
_symmetry.space_group_name_H-M   'P 1'
#
loop_
_entity.id
_entity.type
_entity.pdbx_description
1 polymer ?
#
loop_
_entity_poly.entity_id
_entity_poly.type
_entity_poly.pdbx_seq_one_letter_code
_entity_poly.pdbx_strand_id
1 'polypeptide(L)'
;MDIHLVPEGPKDIPCFTSRNQSTLGELLLGFLKYYGSVFNWDRSVISVREAEAFPKSNCREWRDKFICVEEPFDRTNTARAVHERFKFDTIKEEFRKSWQMLQLKKDLNFILPVRTTIQKR
;
A
#
# COMPACT_ATOMS: atom_id res chain seq x y z
N MET A 1 24.96 -16.50 -11.98
CA MET A 1 24.43 -15.67 -10.86
C MET A 1 23.39 -16.52 -10.17
N ASP A 2 23.64 -16.93 -8.93
CA ASP A 2 22.68 -17.69 -8.13
C ASP A 2 21.55 -16.78 -7.67
N ILE A 3 20.47 -16.75 -8.45
CA ILE A 3 19.24 -15.98 -8.22
C ILE A 3 18.45 -16.42 -6.97
N HIS A 4 18.96 -17.39 -6.20
CA HIS A 4 18.30 -17.96 -5.02
C HIS A 4 18.92 -17.50 -3.70
N LEU A 5 20.03 -16.78 -3.71
CA LEU A 5 20.64 -16.22 -2.51
C LEU A 5 20.00 -14.86 -2.21
N VAL A 6 19.22 -14.80 -1.12
CA VAL A 6 18.84 -13.51 -0.53
C VAL A 6 20.11 -12.93 0.12
N PRO A 7 20.61 -11.76 -0.33
CA PRO A 7 21.78 -11.16 0.27
C PRO A 7 21.55 -10.92 1.77
N GLU A 8 22.56 -11.17 2.61
CA GLU A 8 22.48 -10.73 4.00
C GLU A 8 22.22 -9.22 4.03
N GLY A 9 21.17 -8.81 4.75
CA GLY A 9 20.82 -7.41 4.89
C GLY A 9 21.92 -6.62 5.62
N PRO A 10 21.92 -5.28 5.52
CA PRO A 10 22.93 -4.45 6.16
C PRO A 10 22.90 -4.65 7.69
N LYS A 11 24.02 -5.06 8.27
CA LYS A 11 24.14 -5.33 9.72
C LYS A 11 24.22 -4.05 10.56
N ASP A 12 24.47 -2.92 9.91
CA ASP A 12 24.74 -1.63 10.56
C ASP A 12 23.50 -0.73 10.68
N ILE A 13 22.32 -1.18 10.24
CA ILE A 13 21.09 -0.40 10.37
C ILE A 13 20.53 -0.57 11.78
N PRO A 14 20.42 0.51 12.58
CA PRO A 14 19.86 0.42 13.92
C PRO A 14 18.36 0.10 13.88
N CYS A 15 17.85 -0.58 14.91
CA CYS A 15 16.42 -0.83 15.05
C CYS A 15 15.64 0.50 15.22
N PHE A 16 14.59 0.67 14.43
CA PHE A 16 13.68 1.81 14.58
C PHE A 16 12.70 1.60 15.73
N THR A 17 12.68 2.51 16.70
CA THR A 17 11.72 2.51 17.81
C THR A 17 10.66 3.59 17.56
N SER A 18 9.43 3.15 17.26
CA SER A 18 8.30 4.07 17.04
C SER A 18 7.71 4.54 18.36
N ARG A 19 7.18 5.78 18.39
CA ARG A 19 6.35 6.29 19.49
C ARG A 19 4.86 5.91 19.32
N ASN A 20 4.45 5.45 18.14
CA ASN A 20 3.07 5.06 17.88
C ASN A 20 2.66 3.88 18.79
N GLN A 21 1.52 4.03 19.47
CA GLN A 21 0.96 3.03 20.39
C GLN A 21 -0.29 2.36 19.83
N SER A 22 -0.57 2.52 18.54
CA SER A 22 -1.76 1.94 17.92
C SER A 22 -1.63 0.42 17.86
N THR A 23 -2.71 -0.26 18.19
CA THR A 23 -2.83 -1.72 18.03
C THR A 23 -2.81 -2.12 16.56
N LEU A 24 -2.50 -3.38 16.26
CA LEU A 24 -2.53 -3.90 14.88
C LEU A 24 -3.89 -3.71 14.20
N GLY A 25 -4.98 -3.89 14.94
CA GLY A 25 -6.34 -3.70 14.41
C GLY A 25 -6.62 -2.24 14.04
N GLU A 26 -6.14 -1.29 14.85
CA GLU A 26 -6.25 0.15 14.55
C GLU A 26 -5.40 0.54 13.34
N LEU A 27 -4.18 0.01 13.23
CA LEU A 27 -3.30 0.27 12.09
C LEU A 27 -3.91 -0.27 10.79
N LEU A 28 -4.42 -1.50 10.78
CA LEU A 28 -5.07 -2.08 9.61
C LEU A 28 -6.32 -1.28 9.20
N LEU A 29 -7.16 -0.93 10.17
CA LEU A 29 -8.35 -0.11 9.93
C LEU A 29 -7.97 1.28 9.38
N GLY A 30 -6.94 1.90 9.95
CA GLY A 30 -6.40 3.19 9.52
C GLY A 30 -5.85 3.13 8.09
N PHE A 31 -5.13 2.07 7.75
CA PHE A 31 -4.62 1.81 6.40
C PHE A 31 -5.76 1.72 5.37
N LEU A 32 -6.80 0.93 5.65
CA LEU A 32 -7.95 0.79 4.76
C LEU A 32 -8.69 2.12 4.61
N LYS A 33 -8.89 2.87 5.70
CA LYS A 33 -9.51 4.20 5.67
C LYS A 33 -8.70 5.17 4.82
N TYR A 34 -7.39 5.19 5.01
CA TYR A 34 -6.48 6.12 4.36
C TYR A 34 -6.57 5.99 2.84
N TYR A 35 -6.38 4.78 2.31
CA TYR A 35 -6.43 4.55 0.87
C TYR A 35 -7.85 4.53 0.29
N GLY A 36 -8.86 4.22 1.10
CA GLY A 36 -10.26 4.25 0.68
C GLY A 36 -10.88 5.65 0.61
N SER A 37 -10.36 6.64 1.37
CA SER A 37 -11.04 7.94 1.50
C SER A 37 -10.16 9.18 1.71
N VAL A 38 -8.92 9.03 2.20
CA VAL A 38 -8.06 10.17 2.58
C VAL A 38 -7.01 10.47 1.50
N PHE A 39 -6.39 9.44 0.95
CA PHE A 39 -5.33 9.59 -0.04
C PHE A 39 -5.87 10.15 -1.37
N ASN A 40 -5.25 11.21 -1.87
CA ASN A 40 -5.62 11.82 -3.13
C ASN A 40 -4.85 11.16 -4.30
N TRP A 41 -5.43 10.09 -4.85
CA TRP A 41 -4.89 9.33 -5.98
C TRP A 41 -4.62 10.17 -7.22
N ASP A 42 -5.40 11.22 -7.46
CA ASP A 42 -5.27 12.04 -8.67
C ASP A 42 -4.10 13.02 -8.58
N ARG A 43 -3.68 13.38 -7.37
CA ARG A 43 -2.70 14.46 -7.15
C ARG A 43 -1.44 14.05 -6.41
N SER A 44 -1.32 12.80 -5.94
CA SER A 44 -0.21 12.40 -5.07
C SER A 44 0.58 11.22 -5.64
N VAL A 45 1.87 11.17 -5.33
CA VAL A 45 2.78 10.05 -5.58
C VAL A 45 3.24 9.53 -4.22
N ILE A 46 3.16 8.22 -4.01
CA ILE A 46 3.66 7.58 -2.79
C ILE A 46 5.17 7.36 -2.94
N SER A 47 5.97 7.86 -2.00
CA SER A 47 7.41 7.62 -1.96
C SER A 47 7.85 7.11 -0.61
N VAL A 48 8.42 5.91 -0.60
CA VAL A 48 9.08 5.36 0.58
C VAL A 48 10.47 5.96 0.79
N ARG A 49 11.12 6.43 -0.29
CA ARG A 49 12.43 7.08 -0.24
C ARG A 49 12.38 8.40 0.50
N GLU A 50 11.37 9.22 0.20
CA GLU A 50 11.14 10.51 0.85
C GLU A 50 10.31 10.39 2.13
N ALA A 51 9.78 9.19 2.42
CA ALA A 51 8.83 8.94 3.51
C ALA A 51 7.59 9.88 3.48
N GLU A 52 7.15 10.26 2.28
CA GLU A 52 6.07 11.23 2.06
C GLU A 52 5.22 10.89 0.83
N ALA A 53 3.98 11.37 0.83
CA ALA A 53 3.16 11.48 -0.37
C ALA A 53 3.29 12.88 -0.98
N PHE A 54 4.10 13.03 -2.03
CA PHE A 54 4.36 14.33 -2.64
C PHE A 54 3.43 14.60 -3.85
N PRO A 55 3.25 15.87 -4.28
CA PRO A 55 2.38 16.20 -5.40
C PRO A 55 2.84 15.58 -6.73
N LYS A 56 1.91 15.03 -7.52
CA LYS A 56 2.19 14.55 -8.88
C LYS A 56 2.75 15.67 -9.74
N SER A 57 3.96 15.46 -10.26
CA SER A 57 4.52 16.31 -11.31
C SER A 57 3.90 15.99 -12.67
N ASN A 58 3.85 16.97 -13.56
CA ASN A 58 3.29 16.81 -14.92
C ASN A 58 4.25 16.07 -15.90
N CYS A 59 5.07 15.13 -15.40
CA CYS A 59 6.00 14.37 -16.23
C CYS A 59 5.33 13.11 -16.79
N ARG A 60 5.92 12.56 -17.85
CA ARG A 60 5.41 11.38 -18.58
C ARG A 60 5.19 10.16 -17.68
N GLU A 61 5.97 10.03 -16.60
CA GLU A 61 5.88 8.91 -15.68
C GLU A 61 4.54 8.89 -14.91
N TRP A 62 3.98 10.06 -14.57
CA TRP A 62 2.81 10.17 -13.68
C TRP A 62 1.54 10.67 -14.34
N ARG A 63 1.65 11.48 -15.41
CA ARG A 63 0.55 12.29 -15.97
C ARG A 63 -0.72 11.50 -16.31
N ASP A 64 -0.57 10.25 -16.75
CA ASP A 64 -1.68 9.41 -17.23
C ASP A 64 -1.84 8.13 -16.38
N LYS A 65 -1.38 8.17 -15.11
CA LYS A 65 -1.41 7.02 -14.20
C LYS A 65 -2.41 7.21 -13.08
N PHE A 66 -3.27 6.22 -12.87
CA PHE A 66 -4.26 6.22 -11.79
C PHE A 66 -3.60 6.04 -10.41
N ILE A 67 -2.65 5.13 -10.31
CA ILE A 67 -1.88 4.86 -9.09
C ILE A 67 -0.41 5.20 -9.37
N CYS A 68 0.20 6.00 -8.48
CA CYS A 68 1.59 6.42 -8.57
C CYS A 68 2.34 6.04 -7.31
N VAL A 69 3.26 5.08 -7.44
CA VAL A 69 4.14 4.62 -6.36
C VAL A 69 5.56 4.65 -6.90
N GLU A 70 6.37 5.58 -6.40
CA GLU A 70 7.78 5.73 -6.75
C GLU A 70 8.61 4.56 -6.24
N GLU A 71 9.33 3.90 -7.15
CA GLU A 71 10.37 2.95 -6.80
C GLU A 71 11.59 3.70 -6.20
N PRO A 72 12.09 3.30 -5.02
CA PRO A 72 13.08 4.09 -4.27
C PRO A 72 14.45 4.27 -4.94
N PHE A 73 14.84 3.47 -5.92
CA PHE A 73 16.17 3.53 -6.56
C PHE A 73 16.11 4.14 -7.96
N ASP A 74 15.21 3.65 -8.82
CA ASP A 74 15.12 4.08 -10.23
C ASP A 74 14.00 5.10 -10.51
N ARG A 75 13.15 5.36 -9.51
CA ARG A 75 12.06 6.35 -9.54
C ARG A 75 11.00 6.10 -10.61
N THR A 76 10.85 4.85 -11.04
CA THR A 76 9.74 4.42 -11.92
C THR A 76 8.45 4.19 -11.13
N ASN A 77 7.32 4.12 -11.85
CA ASN A 77 6.05 3.78 -11.23
C ASN A 77 5.87 2.25 -11.10
N THR A 78 5.94 1.74 -9.87
CA THR A 78 5.73 0.30 -9.59
C THR A 78 4.30 -0.15 -9.90
N ALA A 79 3.31 0.75 -9.81
CA ALA A 79 1.90 0.47 -10.07
C ALA A 79 1.49 0.65 -11.55
N ARG A 80 2.45 0.72 -12.48
CA ARG A 80 2.21 0.97 -13.92
C ARG A 80 1.20 0.03 -14.60
N ALA A 81 0.97 -1.16 -14.03
CA ALA A 81 0.04 -2.15 -14.54
C ALA A 81 -1.45 -1.75 -14.38
N VAL A 82 -1.76 -0.84 -13.45
CA VAL A 82 -3.12 -0.31 -13.26
C VAL A 82 -3.34 0.85 -14.21
N HIS A 83 -3.59 0.53 -15.49
CA HIS A 83 -3.80 1.50 -16.56
C HIS A 83 -5.26 1.56 -17.06
N GLU A 84 -6.14 0.71 -16.55
CA GLU A 84 -7.58 0.72 -16.87
C GLU A 84 -8.38 1.34 -15.72
N ARG A 85 -9.29 2.26 -16.06
CA ARG A 85 -10.16 2.92 -15.08
C ARG A 85 -10.96 1.92 -14.25
N PHE A 86 -11.53 0.90 -14.89
CA PHE A 86 -12.29 -0.14 -14.19
C PHE A 86 -11.47 -0.86 -13.11
N LYS A 87 -10.20 -1.19 -13.38
CA LYS A 87 -9.30 -1.81 -12.40
C LYS A 87 -8.99 -0.86 -11.25
N PHE A 88 -8.72 0.41 -11.56
CA PHE A 88 -8.51 1.43 -10.53
C PHE A 88 -9.73 1.61 -9.62
N ASP A 89 -10.92 1.77 -10.21
CA ASP A 89 -12.16 1.95 -9.47
C ASP A 89 -12.46 0.73 -8.60
N THR A 90 -12.20 -0.49 -9.11
CA THR A 90 -12.33 -1.74 -8.34
C THR A 90 -11.42 -1.75 -7.12
N ILE A 91 -10.14 -1.38 -7.27
CA ILE A 91 -9.18 -1.31 -6.15
C ILE A 91 -9.66 -0.31 -5.09
N LYS A 92 -10.01 0.91 -5.52
CA LYS A 92 -10.46 1.98 -4.62
C LYS A 92 -11.73 1.60 -3.87
N GLU A 93 -12.69 0.99 -4.56
CA GLU A 93 -13.92 0.52 -3.96
C GLU A 93 -13.69 -0.61 -2.96
N GLU A 94 -12.75 -1.52 -3.23
CA GLU A 94 -12.42 -2.61 -2.32
C GLU A 94 -11.80 -2.10 -1.01
N PHE A 95 -10.91 -1.10 -1.07
CA PHE A 95 -10.42 -0.40 0.13
C PHE A 95 -11.57 0.16 0.96
N ARG A 96 -12.53 0.84 0.31
CA ARG A 96 -13.68 1.46 0.97
C ARG A 96 -14.60 0.42 1.62
N LYS A 97 -14.96 -0.64 0.90
CA LYS A 97 -15.80 -1.74 1.40
C LYS A 97 -15.12 -2.46 2.56
N SER A 98 -13.85 -2.82 2.40
CA SER A 98 -13.08 -3.50 3.45
C SER A 98 -12.99 -2.65 4.71
N TRP A 99 -12.76 -1.34 4.59
CA TRP A 99 -12.80 -0.43 5.73
C TRP A 99 -14.16 -0.44 6.43
N GLN A 100 -15.27 -0.33 5.68
CA GLN A 100 -16.62 -0.32 6.26
C GLN A 100 -16.95 -1.62 6.99
N MET A 101 -16.63 -2.76 6.37
CA MET A 101 -16.87 -4.08 6.94
C MET A 101 -16.06 -4.29 8.21
N LEU A 102 -14.77 -3.96 8.19
CA LEU A 102 -13.91 -4.12 9.36
C LEU A 102 -14.28 -3.13 10.47
N GLN A 103 -14.71 -1.90 10.12
CA GLN A 103 -15.19 -0.92 11.09
C GLN A 103 -16.45 -1.39 11.81
N LEU A 104 -17.38 -2.02 11.09
CA LEU A 104 -18.65 -2.49 11.65
C LEU A 104 -18.51 -3.79 12.44
N LYS A 105 -17.79 -4.77 11.88
CA LYS A 105 -17.75 -6.13 12.42
C LYS A 105 -16.60 -6.38 13.39
N LYS A 106 -15.49 -5.64 13.25
CA LYS A 106 -14.26 -5.84 14.04
C LYS A 106 -13.75 -7.29 13.98
N ASP A 107 -14.01 -7.98 12.88
CA ASP A 107 -13.58 -9.37 12.63
C ASP A 107 -12.94 -9.46 11.25
N LEU A 108 -11.71 -9.99 11.23
CA LEU A 108 -10.87 -10.11 10.04
C LEU A 108 -11.49 -11.03 8.98
N ASN A 109 -12.31 -12.02 9.38
CA ASN A 109 -12.91 -12.98 8.46
C ASN A 109 -13.84 -12.34 7.42
N PHE A 110 -14.34 -11.12 7.68
CA PHE A 110 -15.21 -10.40 6.75
C PHE A 110 -14.48 -9.74 5.58
N ILE A 111 -13.15 -9.56 5.68
CA ILE A 111 -12.32 -8.99 4.61
C ILE A 111 -11.25 -9.97 4.13
N LEU A 112 -10.90 -10.95 4.97
CA LEU A 112 -9.92 -11.98 4.67
C LEU A 112 -10.33 -13.27 5.40
N PRO A 113 -10.95 -14.26 4.70
CA PRO A 113 -11.42 -15.49 5.31
C PRO A 113 -10.25 -16.38 5.79
N VAL A 114 -9.82 -16.17 7.04
CA VAL A 114 -8.56 -16.67 7.61
C VAL A 114 -8.39 -18.18 7.45
N ARG A 115 -9.46 -18.95 7.67
CA ARG A 115 -9.43 -20.41 7.56
C ARG A 115 -9.11 -20.92 6.16
N THR A 116 -9.48 -20.16 5.13
CA THR A 116 -9.16 -20.50 3.73
C THR A 116 -7.80 -19.97 3.30
N THR A 117 -7.30 -18.90 3.95
CA THR A 117 -6.02 -18.27 3.62
C THR A 117 -4.83 -19.00 4.27
N ILE A 118 -5.01 -19.61 5.43
CA ILE A 118 -3.99 -20.47 6.06
C ILE A 118 -3.95 -21.78 5.27
N GLN A 119 -3.18 -21.80 4.18
CA GLN A 119 -2.75 -23.07 3.60
C GLN A 119 -2.02 -23.85 4.69
N LYS A 120 -2.45 -25.09 4.94
CA LYS A 120 -1.68 -26.04 5.75
C LYS A 120 -0.32 -26.19 5.05
N ARG A 121 0.70 -25.51 5.58
CA ARG A 121 2.10 -25.79 5.24
C ARG A 121 2.48 -27.16 5.79
#